data_AF-T0I4N0-F1
#
_entry.id   AF-T0I4N0-F1
#
_cell.length_a   1.000
_cell.length_b   1.000
_cell.length_c   1.000
_cell.angle_alpha   90.00
_cell.angle_beta   90.00
_cell.angle_gamma   90.00
#
_symmetry.space_group_name_H-M   'P 1'
#
loop_
_entity.id
_entity.type
_entity.pdbx_description
1 polymer ?
#
loop_
_entity_poly.entity_id
_entity_poly.type
_entity_poly.pdbx_seq_one_letter_code
_entity_poly.pdbx_strand_id
1 'polypeptide(L)'
;MQQNSWNNGIYPLFKPPVPSRANPMLLTPAIFGAAAALTVGFSLHGRSFSSGYSKFIFFVNIYAVIASLGAGAYIFETLTLDESKDAKLKDIIFPLITIILFFALLFNLVYTLYPSSFSGTIGKTRVTQFISFLSLSIGSISVGETFNVTPEKSGTQIMAAVESFWNLFVLSLLISLIT
;
A
#
# COMPACT_ATOMS: atom_id res chain seq x y z
N MET A 1 -40.28 21.19 -43.58
CA MET A 1 -41.03 20.61 -42.44
C MET A 1 -40.11 19.60 -41.76
N GLN A 2 -39.46 20.06 -40.70
CA GLN A 2 -39.52 19.52 -39.33
C GLN A 2 -38.38 18.54 -39.00
N GLN A 3 -37.31 19.15 -38.48
CA GLN A 3 -36.35 18.59 -37.53
C GLN A 3 -37.13 17.92 -36.39
N ASN A 4 -37.01 16.59 -36.24
CA ASN A 4 -37.53 15.89 -35.06
C ASN A 4 -36.47 15.90 -33.96
N SER A 5 -36.59 16.91 -33.11
CA SER A 5 -35.92 17.08 -31.83
C SER A 5 -36.50 16.12 -30.78
N TRP A 6 -35.82 15.00 -30.53
CA TRP A 6 -36.10 14.14 -29.37
C TRP A 6 -34.83 13.81 -28.59
N ASN A 7 -33.95 14.80 -28.41
CA ASN A 7 -32.84 14.74 -27.46
C ASN A 7 -33.11 15.71 -26.30
N ASN A 8 -34.28 15.56 -25.67
CA ASN A 8 -34.66 16.36 -24.51
C ASN A 8 -34.27 15.63 -23.22
N GLY A 9 -33.07 15.94 -22.75
CA GLY A 9 -32.84 16.38 -21.39
C GLY A 9 -33.44 15.54 -20.26
N ILE A 10 -32.75 14.45 -19.91
CA ILE A 10 -32.57 14.12 -18.50
C ILE A 10 -31.13 14.50 -18.17
N TYR A 11 -30.89 15.80 -17.98
CA TYR A 11 -29.71 16.22 -17.23
C TYR A 11 -29.89 15.65 -15.83
N PRO A 12 -28.95 14.85 -15.28
CA PRO A 12 -29.03 14.47 -13.88
C PRO A 12 -29.07 15.77 -13.06
N LEU A 13 -30.22 16.05 -12.46
CA LEU A 13 -30.52 17.28 -11.71
C LEU A 13 -29.57 17.48 -10.51
N PHE A 14 -28.81 16.44 -10.18
CA PHE A 14 -27.65 16.47 -9.33
C PHE A 14 -26.52 15.73 -10.04
N LYS A 15 -25.62 16.45 -10.71
CA LYS A 15 -24.25 15.95 -10.84
C LYS A 15 -23.69 16.06 -9.41
N PRO A 16 -23.42 14.95 -8.68
CA PRO A 16 -22.79 15.08 -7.38
C PRO A 16 -21.54 15.94 -7.56
N PRO A 17 -21.24 16.85 -6.62
CA PRO A 17 -20.05 17.67 -6.74
C PRO A 17 -18.87 16.73 -6.97
N VAL A 18 -18.23 16.84 -8.13
CA VAL A 18 -17.01 16.10 -8.39
C VAL A 18 -16.04 16.59 -7.33
N PRO A 19 -15.54 15.73 -6.44
CA PRO A 19 -14.63 16.16 -5.40
C PRO A 19 -13.47 16.89 -6.07
N SER A 20 -13.03 18.00 -5.48
CA SER A 20 -11.90 18.77 -6.02
C SER A 20 -10.56 18.16 -5.66
N ARG A 21 -10.55 17.18 -4.73
CA ARG A 21 -9.39 16.41 -4.27
C ARG A 21 -9.83 15.04 -3.75
N ALA A 22 -8.97 14.04 -3.88
CA ALA A 22 -9.15 12.75 -3.22
C ALA A 22 -9.08 12.90 -1.70
N ASN A 23 -9.83 12.07 -0.96
CA ASN A 23 -9.92 12.19 0.49
C ASN A 23 -8.65 11.64 1.18
N PRO A 24 -7.76 12.49 1.75
CA PRO A 24 -6.53 12.02 2.37
C PRO A 24 -6.77 11.13 3.59
N MET A 25 -7.99 11.17 4.17
CA MET A 25 -8.37 10.30 5.28
C MET A 25 -8.30 8.81 4.89
N LEU A 26 -8.41 8.48 3.61
CA LEU A 26 -8.27 7.10 3.11
C LEU A 26 -6.86 6.52 3.30
N LEU A 27 -5.83 7.38 3.41
CA LEU A 27 -4.45 6.97 3.69
C LEU A 27 -4.16 6.80 5.18
N THR A 28 -5.09 7.19 6.07
CA THR A 28 -4.85 7.12 7.51
C THR A 28 -4.45 5.72 7.99
N PRO A 29 -5.03 4.59 7.55
CA PRO A 29 -4.59 3.29 8.05
C PRO A 29 -3.13 3.01 7.69
N ALA A 30 -2.69 3.34 6.47
CA ALA A 30 -1.29 3.16 6.06
C ALA A 30 -0.35 4.06 6.88
N ILE A 31 -0.70 5.34 7.06
CA ILE A 31 0.11 6.31 7.81
C ILE A 31 0.24 5.90 9.28
N PHE A 32 -0.87 5.60 9.96
CA PHE A 32 -0.85 5.20 11.37
C PHE A 32 -0.17 3.85 11.56
N GLY A 33 -0.39 2.91 10.64
CA GLY A 33 0.26 1.60 10.68
C GLY A 33 1.77 1.70 10.50
N ALA A 34 2.22 2.54 9.55
CA ALA A 34 3.63 2.82 9.34
C ALA A 34 4.26 3.48 10.57
N ALA A 35 3.61 4.50 11.15
CA ALA A 35 4.09 5.17 12.36
C ALA A 35 4.20 4.19 13.54
N ALA A 36 3.16 3.38 13.78
CA ALA A 36 3.18 2.36 14.84
C ALA A 36 4.28 1.32 14.61
N ALA A 37 4.42 0.82 13.38
CA ALA A 37 5.44 -0.16 13.03
C ALA A 37 6.87 0.40 13.14
N LEU A 38 7.07 1.67 12.78
CA LEU A 38 8.34 2.37 12.98
C LEU A 38 8.66 2.49 14.47
N THR A 39 7.75 3.04 15.27
CA THR A 39 7.98 3.25 16.70
C THR A 39 8.24 1.93 17.42
N VAL A 40 7.38 0.92 17.22
CA VAL A 40 7.50 -0.38 17.89
C VAL A 40 8.70 -1.16 17.37
N GLY A 41 8.89 -1.22 16.05
CA GLY A 41 9.98 -1.97 15.42
C GLY A 41 11.36 -1.43 15.80
N PHE A 42 11.54 -0.10 15.83
CA PHE A 42 12.82 0.48 16.24
C PHE A 42 13.04 0.42 17.75
N SER A 43 11.97 0.55 18.56
CA SER A 43 12.06 0.48 20.03
C SER A 43 12.41 -0.93 20.51
N LEU A 44 11.86 -1.95 19.86
CA LEU A 44 12.04 -3.35 20.24
C LEU A 44 13.16 -4.05 19.45
N HIS A 45 14.00 -3.31 18.72
CA HIS A 45 15.14 -3.91 18.00
C HIS A 45 16.01 -4.77 18.92
N GLY A 46 16.23 -6.03 18.53
CA GLY A 46 16.98 -7.00 19.32
C GLY A 46 16.17 -7.69 20.43
N ARG A 47 14.90 -7.34 20.62
CA ARG A 47 13.96 -8.02 21.54
C ARG A 47 12.96 -8.84 20.73
N SER A 48 13.25 -10.13 20.59
CA SER A 48 12.35 -11.07 19.93
C SER A 48 11.40 -11.73 20.93
N PHE A 49 10.24 -12.14 20.44
CA PHE A 49 9.27 -12.92 21.19
C PHE A 49 9.30 -14.38 20.74
N SER A 50 9.23 -15.29 21.72
CA SER A 50 9.20 -16.74 21.48
C SER A 50 7.80 -17.27 21.19
N SER A 51 6.74 -16.53 21.58
CA SER A 51 5.35 -16.95 21.43
C SER A 51 4.46 -15.80 20.97
N GLY A 52 3.24 -16.10 20.49
CA GLY A 52 2.26 -15.09 20.06
C GLY A 52 2.27 -14.74 18.57
N TYR A 53 3.19 -15.32 17.78
CA TYR A 53 3.33 -15.04 16.34
C TYR A 53 2.01 -15.16 15.58
N SER A 54 1.25 -16.25 15.76
CA SER A 54 0.03 -16.52 14.99
C SER A 54 -1.04 -15.44 15.18
N LYS A 55 -1.29 -15.00 16.42
CA LYS A 55 -2.25 -13.92 16.69
C LYS A 55 -1.75 -12.60 16.13
N PHE A 56 -0.47 -12.29 16.35
CA PHE A 56 0.13 -11.05 15.88
C PHE A 56 0.09 -10.92 14.36
N ILE A 57 0.53 -11.95 13.62
CA ILE A 57 0.59 -11.89 12.16
C ILE A 57 -0.81 -11.85 11.53
N PHE A 58 -1.80 -12.48 12.16
CA PHE A 58 -3.20 -12.39 11.74
C PHE A 58 -3.72 -10.96 11.79
N PHE A 59 -3.48 -10.25 12.90
CA PHE A 59 -3.86 -8.83 13.03
C PHE A 59 -3.12 -7.95 12.03
N VAL A 60 -1.81 -8.16 11.86
CA VAL A 60 -0.99 -7.41 10.90
C VAL A 60 -1.50 -7.60 9.47
N ASN A 61 -1.87 -8.82 9.08
CA ASN A 61 -2.39 -9.09 7.74
C ASN A 61 -3.75 -8.43 7.49
N ILE A 62 -4.67 -8.49 8.46
CA ILE A 62 -5.95 -7.76 8.36
C ILE A 62 -5.69 -6.26 8.19
N TYR A 63 -4.78 -5.71 8.99
CA TYR A 63 -4.43 -4.31 8.93
C TYR A 63 -3.80 -3.93 7.58
N ALA A 64 -2.93 -4.79 7.03
CA ALA A 64 -2.33 -4.62 5.72
C ALA A 64 -3.37 -4.57 4.60
N VAL A 65 -4.40 -5.43 4.66
CA VAL A 65 -5.53 -5.39 3.70
C VAL A 65 -6.28 -4.07 3.82
N ILE A 66 -6.64 -3.64 5.03
CA ILE A 66 -7.36 -2.37 5.24
C ILE A 66 -6.55 -1.17 4.71
N ALA A 67 -5.26 -1.11 5.02
CA ALA A 67 -4.38 -0.06 4.52
C ALA A 67 -4.24 -0.07 3.00
N SER A 68 -4.11 -1.25 2.39
CA SER A 68 -4.01 -1.41 0.94
C SER A 68 -5.30 -0.98 0.24
N LEU A 69 -6.46 -1.37 0.78
CA LEU A 69 -7.77 -0.97 0.25
C LEU A 69 -7.99 0.54 0.39
N GLY A 70 -7.61 1.14 1.53
CA GLY A 70 -7.70 2.59 1.74
C GLY A 70 -6.86 3.37 0.73
N ALA A 71 -5.60 2.98 0.52
CA ALA A 71 -4.75 3.61 -0.48
C ALA A 71 -5.21 3.34 -1.91
N GLY A 72 -5.72 2.15 -2.21
CA GLY A 72 -6.31 1.83 -3.50
C GLY A 72 -7.54 2.68 -3.80
N ALA A 73 -8.42 2.89 -2.81
CA ALA A 73 -9.57 3.78 -2.91
C ALA A 73 -9.15 5.23 -3.13
N TYR A 74 -8.11 5.72 -2.45
CA TYR A 74 -7.55 7.06 -2.68
C TYR A 74 -7.11 7.24 -4.13
N ILE A 75 -6.33 6.29 -4.67
CA ILE A 75 -5.85 6.34 -6.06
C ILE A 75 -7.04 6.29 -7.03
N PHE A 76 -8.03 5.44 -6.76
CA PHE A 76 -9.24 5.38 -7.56
C PHE A 76 -10.01 6.71 -7.56
N GLU A 77 -10.18 7.36 -6.40
CA GLU A 77 -10.78 8.69 -6.30
C GLU A 77 -9.99 9.71 -7.13
N THR A 78 -8.66 9.75 -7.00
CA THR A 78 -7.78 10.64 -7.78
C THR A 78 -7.99 10.48 -9.29
N LEU A 79 -8.18 9.26 -9.78
CA LEU A 79 -8.39 9.00 -11.20
C LEU A 79 -9.74 9.51 -11.70
N THR A 80 -10.76 9.54 -10.84
CA THR A 80 -12.10 10.04 -11.16
C THR A 80 -12.24 11.57 -11.12
N LEU A 81 -11.23 12.29 -10.62
CA LEU A 81 -11.24 13.76 -10.57
C LEU A 81 -11.20 14.36 -11.99
N ASP A 82 -11.77 15.55 -12.17
CA ASP A 82 -11.75 16.28 -13.44
C ASP A 82 -10.48 17.14 -13.54
N GLU A 83 -9.32 16.47 -13.57
CA GLU A 83 -7.98 17.08 -13.62
C GLU A 83 -7.16 16.60 -14.82
N SER A 84 -6.11 17.33 -15.18
CA SER A 84 -5.16 16.94 -16.23
C SER A 84 -4.44 15.63 -15.86
N LYS A 85 -4.05 14.85 -16.87
CA LYS A 85 -3.32 13.58 -16.67
C LYS A 85 -2.06 13.77 -15.82
N ASP A 86 -1.33 14.87 -16.01
CA ASP A 86 -0.10 15.18 -15.27
C ASP A 86 -0.35 15.47 -13.79
N ALA A 87 -1.45 16.16 -13.46
CA ALA A 87 -1.84 16.43 -12.08
C ALA A 87 -2.20 15.13 -11.34
N LYS A 88 -2.99 14.26 -11.99
CA LYS A 88 -3.35 12.94 -11.46
C LYS A 88 -2.14 12.07 -11.19
N LEU A 89 -1.19 12.02 -12.14
CA LEU A 89 0.04 11.26 -11.97
C LEU A 89 0.85 11.73 -10.76
N LYS A 90 0.98 13.06 -10.59
CA LYS A 90 1.68 13.64 -9.44
C LYS A 90 1.02 13.27 -8.12
N ASP A 91 -0.31 13.28 -8.07
CA ASP A 91 -1.08 12.97 -6.87
C ASP A 91 -1.05 11.49 -6.49
N ILE A 92 -0.77 10.59 -7.43
CA ILE A 92 -0.59 9.14 -7.18
C ILE A 92 0.81 8.82 -6.59
N ILE A 93 1.81 9.70 -6.75
CA ILE A 93 3.15 9.47 -6.19
C ILE A 93 3.12 9.40 -4.66
N PHE A 94 2.33 10.25 -4.01
CA PHE A 94 2.23 10.30 -2.55
C PHE A 94 1.67 9.00 -1.92
N PRO A 95 0.52 8.45 -2.36
CA PRO A 95 0.01 7.18 -1.85
C PRO A 95 0.93 6.01 -2.21
N LEU A 96 1.63 6.05 -3.36
CA LEU A 96 2.65 5.05 -3.73
C LEU A 96 3.77 4.96 -2.69
N ILE A 97 4.41 6.09 -2.39
CA ILE A 97 5.49 6.15 -1.38
C ILE A 97 4.96 5.72 -0.02
N THR A 98 3.74 6.11 0.34
CA THR A 98 3.14 5.80 1.63
C THR A 98 2.95 4.29 1.83
N ILE A 99 2.45 3.58 0.82
CA ILE A 99 2.25 2.13 0.92
C ILE A 99 3.57 1.36 0.90
N ILE A 100 4.54 1.77 0.09
CA ILE A 100 5.89 1.17 0.09
C ILE A 100 6.51 1.30 1.50
N LEU A 101 6.47 2.49 2.08
CA LEU A 101 6.99 2.69 3.44
C LEU A 101 6.20 1.88 4.48
N PHE A 102 4.88 1.79 4.34
CA PHE A 102 4.03 1.01 5.23
C PHE A 102 4.40 -0.48 5.23
N PHE A 103 4.51 -1.12 4.07
CA PHE A 103 4.89 -2.54 3.98
C PHE A 103 6.32 -2.78 4.44
N ALA A 104 7.28 -1.93 4.03
CA ALA A 104 8.65 -1.99 4.51
C ALA A 104 8.74 -1.97 6.04
N LEU A 105 7.97 -1.10 6.69
CA LEU A 105 7.93 -0.99 8.14
C LEU A 105 7.22 -2.17 8.81
N LEU A 106 6.16 -2.70 8.21
CA LEU A 106 5.51 -3.92 8.71
C LEU A 106 6.43 -5.13 8.63
N PHE A 107 7.12 -5.35 7.51
CA PHE A 107 8.10 -6.43 7.40
C PHE A 107 9.21 -6.27 8.44
N ASN A 108 9.74 -5.06 8.59
CA ASN A 108 10.73 -4.74 9.60
C ASN A 108 10.23 -5.02 11.03
N LEU A 109 8.98 -4.65 11.35
CA LEU A 109 8.36 -4.92 12.64
C LEU A 109 8.21 -6.43 12.87
N VAL A 110 7.67 -7.15 11.90
CA VAL A 110 7.44 -8.60 12.00
C VAL A 110 8.76 -9.34 12.18
N TYR A 111 9.80 -8.96 11.43
CA TYR A 111 11.13 -9.54 11.59
C TYR A 111 11.75 -9.19 12.94
N THR A 112 11.63 -7.95 13.41
CA THR A 112 12.14 -7.54 14.73
C THR A 112 11.57 -8.40 15.86
N LEU A 113 10.24 -8.58 15.85
CA LEU A 113 9.55 -9.32 16.89
C LEU A 113 9.70 -10.83 16.72
N TYR A 114 9.74 -11.31 15.47
CA TYR A 114 9.80 -12.73 15.13
C TYR A 114 10.79 -12.97 13.98
N PRO A 115 12.11 -13.03 14.27
CA PRO A 115 13.15 -13.14 13.25
C PRO A 115 13.02 -14.39 12.36
N SER A 116 12.45 -15.47 12.89
CA SER A 116 12.17 -16.71 12.14
C SER A 116 11.13 -16.55 11.02
N SER A 117 10.55 -15.37 10.81
CA SER A 117 9.54 -15.12 9.79
C SER A 117 10.14 -14.78 8.41
N PHE A 118 11.43 -14.46 8.36
CA PHE A 118 12.17 -14.17 7.13
C PHE A 118 13.55 -14.84 7.17
N SER A 119 14.08 -15.14 6.01
CA SER A 119 15.45 -15.63 5.80
C SER A 119 16.20 -14.74 4.82
N GLY A 120 17.52 -14.96 4.70
CA GLY A 120 18.39 -14.30 3.74
C GLY A 120 19.24 -13.16 4.32
N THR A 121 19.65 -12.21 3.48
CA THR A 121 20.59 -11.13 3.86
C THR A 121 19.85 -9.96 4.49
N ILE A 122 19.60 -10.05 5.78
CA ILE A 122 18.95 -8.99 6.56
C ILE A 122 19.99 -8.24 7.40
N GLY A 123 19.95 -6.91 7.35
CA GLY A 123 20.88 -6.05 8.09
C GLY A 123 20.87 -6.28 9.60
N LYS A 124 22.05 -6.16 10.24
CA LYS A 124 22.23 -6.39 11.68
C LYS A 124 21.89 -5.16 12.55
N THR A 125 21.94 -3.96 11.97
CA THR A 125 21.62 -2.71 12.65
C THR A 125 20.19 -2.30 12.34
N ARG A 126 19.56 -1.48 13.21
CA ARG A 126 18.17 -0.99 13.01
C ARG A 126 17.93 -0.43 11.62
N VAL A 127 18.86 0.42 11.17
CA VAL A 127 18.77 1.11 9.88
C VAL A 127 19.01 0.13 8.72
N THR A 128 20.02 -0.73 8.81
CA THR A 128 20.29 -1.70 7.73
C THR A 128 19.19 -2.74 7.60
N GLN A 129 18.59 -3.16 8.71
CA GLN A 129 17.42 -4.04 8.72
C GLN A 129 16.23 -3.38 8.01
N PHE A 130 15.92 -2.12 8.36
CA PHE A 130 14.87 -1.35 7.69
C PHE A 130 15.15 -1.19 6.19
N ILE A 131 16.39 -0.86 5.80
CA ILE A 131 16.77 -0.73 4.39
C ILE A 131 16.61 -2.05 3.63
N SER A 132 16.93 -3.20 4.24
CA SER A 132 16.67 -4.52 3.62
C SER A 132 15.19 -4.69 3.27
N PHE A 133 14.29 -4.36 4.19
CA PHE A 133 12.84 -4.48 3.96
C PHE A 133 12.25 -3.38 3.08
N LEU A 134 12.84 -2.19 3.09
CA LEU A 134 12.52 -1.15 2.13
C LEU A 134 12.89 -1.58 0.71
N SER A 135 14.07 -2.18 0.54
CA SER A 135 14.49 -2.76 -0.75
C SER A 135 13.52 -3.85 -1.20
N LEU A 136 13.11 -4.74 -0.30
CA LEU A 136 12.12 -5.78 -0.59
C LEU A 136 10.79 -5.17 -1.08
N SER A 137 10.28 -4.16 -0.39
CA SER A 137 9.02 -3.50 -0.77
C SER A 137 9.10 -2.78 -2.11
N ILE A 138 10.22 -2.07 -2.37
CA ILE A 138 10.48 -1.44 -3.67
C ILE A 138 10.59 -2.50 -4.78
N GLY A 139 11.29 -3.60 -4.54
CA GLY A 139 11.43 -4.71 -5.50
C GLY A 139 10.10 -5.40 -5.81
N SER A 140 9.20 -5.42 -4.84
CA SER A 140 7.86 -6.00 -4.99
C SER A 140 6.97 -5.23 -5.96
N ILE A 141 7.34 -4.00 -6.37
CA ILE A 141 6.67 -3.27 -7.47
C ILE A 141 6.77 -4.07 -8.79
N SER A 142 7.90 -4.74 -9.01
CA SER A 142 8.16 -5.57 -10.20
C SER A 142 7.68 -7.02 -10.04
N VAL A 143 7.04 -7.36 -8.92
CA VAL A 143 6.48 -8.70 -8.58
C VAL A 143 7.52 -9.85 -8.59
N GLY A 144 8.82 -9.57 -8.75
CA GLY A 144 9.83 -10.61 -9.00
C GLY A 144 11.09 -10.54 -8.16
N GLU A 145 11.40 -9.41 -7.51
CA GLU A 145 12.67 -9.24 -6.80
C GLU A 145 12.50 -9.22 -5.29
N THR A 146 13.10 -10.22 -4.65
CA THR A 146 13.13 -10.34 -3.19
C THR A 146 14.44 -9.84 -2.58
N PHE A 147 15.42 -9.44 -3.39
CA PHE A 147 16.75 -8.97 -2.98
C PHE A 147 17.42 -9.83 -1.90
N ASN A 148 17.28 -11.16 -2.03
CA ASN A 148 17.78 -12.14 -1.06
C ASN A 148 17.15 -12.02 0.34
N VAL A 149 15.90 -11.55 0.44
CA VAL A 149 15.07 -11.58 1.66
C VAL A 149 13.80 -12.37 1.37
N THR A 150 13.64 -13.54 1.99
CA THR A 150 12.55 -14.46 1.64
C THR A 150 11.58 -14.65 2.81
N PRO A 151 10.25 -14.54 2.59
CA PRO A 151 9.24 -14.85 3.60
C PRO A 151 9.15 -16.36 3.87
N GLU A 152 9.44 -16.78 5.10
CA GLU A 152 9.51 -18.21 5.49
C GLU A 152 8.19 -18.76 6.05
N LYS A 153 7.32 -17.88 6.54
CA LYS A 153 6.07 -18.27 7.21
C LYS A 153 4.86 -17.87 6.36
N SER A 154 3.82 -18.69 6.41
CA SER A 154 2.56 -18.43 5.68
C SER A 154 1.99 -17.04 5.96
N GLY A 155 2.09 -16.56 7.20
CA GLY A 155 1.62 -15.22 7.56
C GLY A 155 2.39 -14.10 6.84
N THR A 156 3.72 -14.20 6.71
CA THR A 156 4.51 -13.20 5.97
C THR A 156 4.39 -13.36 4.45
N GLN A 157 4.14 -14.58 3.96
CA GLN A 157 3.81 -14.83 2.55
C GLN A 157 2.49 -14.18 2.15
N ILE A 158 1.45 -14.28 2.99
CA ILE A 158 0.17 -13.58 2.77
C ILE A 158 0.39 -12.07 2.71
N MET A 159 1.18 -11.51 3.63
CA MET A 159 1.48 -10.08 3.63
C MET A 159 2.16 -9.62 2.33
N ALA A 160 3.17 -10.37 1.87
CA ALA A 160 3.85 -10.11 0.59
C ALA A 160 2.90 -10.27 -0.62
N ALA A 161 1.97 -11.24 -0.56
CA ALA A 161 0.95 -11.40 -1.59
C ALA A 161 -0.02 -10.22 -1.63
N VAL A 162 -0.41 -9.65 -0.48
CA VAL A 162 -1.27 -8.45 -0.41
C VAL A 162 -0.55 -7.25 -1.02
N GLU A 163 0.73 -7.03 -0.69
CA GLU A 163 1.54 -5.98 -1.31
C GLU A 163 1.64 -6.15 -2.83
N SER A 164 1.94 -7.37 -3.29
CA SER A 164 2.03 -7.69 -4.72
C SER A 164 0.71 -7.46 -5.45
N PHE A 165 -0.42 -7.88 -4.85
CA PHE A 165 -1.76 -7.64 -5.39
C PHE A 165 -2.06 -6.14 -5.48
N TRP A 166 -1.71 -5.36 -4.46
CA TRP A 166 -1.88 -3.92 -4.47
C TRP A 166 -1.01 -3.25 -5.55
N ASN A 167 0.25 -3.67 -5.72
CA ASN A 167 1.13 -3.16 -6.77
C ASN A 167 0.56 -3.43 -8.17
N LEU A 168 0.06 -4.65 -8.41
CA LEU A 168 -0.59 -5.00 -9.67
C LEU A 168 -1.86 -4.17 -9.92
N PHE A 169 -2.66 -3.94 -8.88
CA PHE A 169 -3.83 -3.08 -8.96
C PHE A 169 -3.45 -1.65 -9.36
N VAL A 170 -2.49 -1.03 -8.68
CA VAL A 170 -2.05 0.34 -8.99
C VAL A 170 -1.42 0.43 -10.38
N LEU A 171 -0.60 -0.55 -10.77
CA LEU A 171 -0.01 -0.59 -12.11
C LEU A 171 -1.10 -0.67 -13.20
N SER A 172 -2.14 -1.49 -12.98
CA SER A 172 -3.27 -1.59 -13.91
C SER A 172 -4.01 -0.25 -14.07
N LEU A 173 -4.20 0.48 -12.97
CA LEU A 173 -4.82 1.80 -12.98
C LEU A 173 -3.95 2.86 -13.68
N LEU A 174 -2.63 2.82 -13.47
CA LEU A 174 -1.69 3.72 -14.15
C LEU A 174 -1.67 3.48 -15.66
N ILE A 175 -1.67 2.22 -16.10
CA ILE A 175 -1.78 1.86 -17.52
C ILE A 175 -3.09 2.41 -18.12
N SER A 176 -4.20 2.29 -17.38
CA SER A 176 -5.50 2.83 -17.80
C SER A 176 -5.54 4.36 -17.90
N LEU A 177 -4.67 5.08 -17.19
CA LEU A 177 -4.60 6.55 -17.28
C LEU A 177 -3.80 7.02 -18.49
N ILE A 178 -2.76 6.27 -18.84
CA ILE A 178 -1.84 6.60 -19.95
C ILE A 178 -2.47 6.26 -21.30
N THR A 179 -3.15 5.11 -21.38
CA THR A 179 -3.88 4.64 -22.57
C THR A 179 -5.14 5.47 -22.80
#